data_AF-A0A7S3B469-F1
#
_entry.id   AF-A0A7S3B469-F1
#
_cell.length_a   1.000
_cell.length_b   1.000
_cell.length_c   1.000
_cell.angle_alpha   90.00
_cell.angle_beta   90.00
_cell.angle_gamma   90.00
#
_symmetry.space_group_name_H-M   'P 1'
#
loop_
_entity.id
_entity.type
_entity.pdbx_description
1 polymer ?
#
loop_
_entity_poly.entity_id
_entity_poly.type
_entity_poly.pdbx_seq_one_letter_code
_entity_poly.pdbx_strand_id
1 'polypeptide(L)'
;SSASEGGEGAGDGDEAGGSDGGNDDQCHYCTDKGEEGSWLVMCDSCPRSFHFECLIPPIRKKDLPEGEWYCPICVAEKAGSGEKAEPGIHIEPIVEPLD
;
A
#
# COMPACT_ATOMS: atom_id res chain seq x y z
N SER A 1 -44.90 18.49 37.18
CA SER A 1 -45.41 17.63 36.08
C SER A 1 -44.35 16.58 35.85
N SER A 2 -44.42 15.46 36.56
CA SER A 2 -45.20 14.25 36.20
C SER A 2 -44.71 13.68 34.87
N ALA A 3 -44.13 12.49 35.02
CA ALA A 3 -43.49 11.66 34.02
C ALA A 3 -44.46 11.08 32.99
N SER A 4 -43.90 10.62 31.88
CA SER A 4 -44.48 9.61 30.97
C SER A 4 -43.51 9.43 29.79
N GLU A 5 -43.20 8.28 29.20
CA GLU A 5 -43.39 6.83 29.40
C GLU A 5 -42.55 6.19 28.26
N GLY A 6 -42.15 4.92 28.40
CA GLY A 6 -41.83 4.01 27.28
C GLY A 6 -40.40 4.09 26.73
N GLY A 7 -39.75 3.02 26.29
CA GLY A 7 -40.14 1.64 26.06
C GLY A 7 -39.09 0.99 25.15
N GLU A 8 -38.59 -0.18 25.60
CA GLU A 8 -38.03 -1.34 24.87
C GLU A 8 -37.27 -1.17 23.54
N GLY A 9 -36.05 -1.71 23.51
CA GLY A 9 -35.34 -2.03 22.28
C GLY A 9 -34.04 -2.78 22.54
N ALA A 10 -34.13 -4.11 22.71
CA ALA A 10 -32.97 -4.99 22.59
C ALA A 10 -32.81 -5.34 21.10
N GLY A 11 -31.71 -4.87 20.50
CA GLY A 11 -31.30 -5.22 19.14
C GLY A 11 -29.89 -5.79 19.17
N ASP A 12 -29.82 -7.09 18.89
CA ASP A 12 -28.63 -7.88 18.54
C ASP A 12 -27.92 -7.28 17.31
N GLY A 13 -26.59 -7.30 17.32
CA GLY A 13 -25.76 -6.89 16.19
C GLY A 13 -24.31 -7.33 16.39
N ASP A 14 -24.05 -8.60 16.14
CA ASP A 14 -22.71 -9.17 15.98
C ASP A 14 -22.12 -8.62 14.66
N GLU A 15 -21.42 -7.50 14.73
CA GLU A 15 -20.67 -6.97 13.61
C GLU A 15 -19.26 -7.58 13.64
N ALA A 16 -19.18 -8.84 13.21
CA ALA A 16 -17.93 -9.47 12.80
C ALA A 16 -17.40 -8.76 11.54
N GLY A 17 -16.86 -7.55 11.72
CA GLY A 17 -16.15 -6.80 10.69
C GLY A 17 -14.88 -7.55 10.33
N GLY A 18 -14.95 -8.31 9.23
CA GLY A 18 -13.88 -9.15 8.74
C GLY A 18 -12.55 -8.41 8.65
N SER A 19 -11.52 -8.96 9.29
CA SER A 19 -10.14 -8.70 8.88
C SER A 19 -9.93 -9.40 7.54
N ASP A 20 -10.44 -8.79 6.48
CA ASP A 20 -10.12 -9.17 5.10
C ASP A 20 -8.60 -9.05 4.96
N GLY A 21 -7.92 -10.16 4.72
CA GLY A 21 -6.46 -10.23 4.60
C GLY A 21 -5.93 -9.58 3.31
N GLY A 22 -6.47 -8.42 2.96
CA GLY A 22 -6.05 -7.61 1.82
C GLY A 22 -4.84 -6.74 2.15
N ASN A 23 -4.12 -6.34 1.10
CA ASN A 23 -3.14 -5.26 1.21
C ASN A 23 -3.86 -3.95 1.56
N ASP A 24 -3.20 -3.10 2.33
CA ASP A 24 -3.73 -1.79 2.73
C ASP A 24 -4.09 -0.98 1.48
N ASP A 25 -5.33 -0.53 1.38
CA ASP A 25 -5.79 0.31 0.27
C ASP A 25 -5.29 1.76 0.37
N GLN A 26 -4.44 2.06 1.37
CA GLN A 26 -3.78 3.34 1.55
C GLN A 26 -2.26 3.20 1.38
N CYS A 27 -1.62 4.27 0.91
CA CYS A 27 -0.18 4.32 0.83
C CYS A 27 0.43 4.37 2.23
N HIS A 28 1.40 3.49 2.52
CA HIS A 28 2.07 3.46 3.82
C HIS A 28 2.84 4.76 4.15
N TYR A 29 3.27 5.54 3.15
CA TYR A 29 4.01 6.78 3.38
C TYR A 29 3.11 7.99 3.66
N CYS A 30 2.11 8.25 2.80
CA CYS A 30 1.23 9.40 2.98
C CYS A 30 -0.05 9.07 3.75
N THR A 31 -0.34 7.79 4.01
CA THR A 31 -1.59 7.32 4.64
C THR A 31 -2.86 7.71 3.89
N ASP A 32 -2.74 8.10 2.62
CA ASP A 32 -3.85 8.43 1.73
C ASP A 32 -4.07 7.33 0.70
N LYS A 33 -5.31 7.18 0.25
CA LYS A 33 -5.67 6.34 -0.92
C LYS A 33 -5.26 6.97 -2.26
N GLY A 34 -4.82 8.23 -2.24
CA GLY A 34 -4.50 9.04 -3.41
C GLY A 34 -5.72 9.73 -4.02
N GLU A 35 -5.46 10.56 -5.02
CA GLU A 35 -6.48 11.26 -5.81
C GLU A 35 -7.04 10.35 -6.93
N GLU A 36 -8.14 10.75 -7.58
CA GLU A 36 -8.71 10.02 -8.72
C GLU A 36 -7.68 9.92 -9.86
N GLY A 37 -7.10 8.73 -10.07
CA GLY A 37 -6.00 8.50 -11.02
C GLY A 37 -4.65 8.15 -10.38
N SER A 38 -4.55 8.20 -9.05
CA SER A 38 -3.40 7.69 -8.31
C SER A 38 -3.33 6.16 -8.41
N TRP A 39 -2.14 5.63 -8.69
CA TRP A 39 -1.92 4.19 -8.77
C TRP A 39 -1.04 3.71 -7.62
N LEU A 40 -1.57 2.74 -6.87
CA LEU A 40 -0.88 2.06 -5.79
C LEU A 40 -0.22 0.78 -6.28
N VAL A 41 0.99 0.51 -5.84
CA VAL A 41 1.67 -0.78 -5.99
C VAL A 41 1.67 -1.51 -4.65
N MET A 42 1.27 -2.78 -4.68
CA MET A 42 1.23 -3.65 -3.51
C MET A 42 2.52 -4.47 -3.44
N CYS A 43 3.08 -4.60 -2.23
CA CYS A 43 4.25 -5.45 -2.01
C CYS A 43 3.83 -6.92 -1.97
N ASP A 44 4.57 -7.80 -2.63
CA ASP A 44 4.27 -9.24 -2.61
C ASP A 44 4.65 -9.90 -1.25
N SER A 45 5.54 -9.26 -0.49
CA SER A 45 6.06 -9.79 0.78
C SER A 45 5.42 -9.21 2.04
N CYS A 46 4.56 -8.19 1.92
CA CYS A 46 3.91 -7.57 3.07
C CYS A 46 2.60 -6.88 2.66
N PRO A 47 1.63 -6.70 3.57
CA PRO A 47 0.32 -6.13 3.25
C PRO A 47 0.35 -4.61 2.95
N ARG A 48 1.50 -4.04 2.58
CA ARG A 48 1.67 -2.58 2.42
C ARG A 48 1.57 -2.18 0.96
N SER A 49 0.87 -1.07 0.72
CA SER A 49 0.78 -0.42 -0.59
C SER A 49 1.53 0.91 -0.62
N PHE A 50 2.01 1.29 -1.79
CA PHE A 50 2.79 2.51 -1.99
C PHE A 50 2.37 3.21 -3.27
N HIS A 51 2.28 4.54 -3.26
CA HIS A 51 2.20 5.28 -4.51
C HIS A 51 3.57 5.29 -5.18
N PHE A 52 3.56 5.15 -6.49
CA PHE A 52 4.72 5.35 -7.35
C PHE A 52 5.49 6.63 -7.09
N GLU A 53 4.75 7.71 -6.82
CA GLU A 53 5.29 9.05 -6.57
C GLU A 53 5.74 9.27 -5.12
N CYS A 54 5.22 8.48 -4.17
CA CYS A 54 5.66 8.52 -2.78
C CYS A 54 6.95 7.72 -2.55
N LEU A 55 7.33 6.87 -3.50
CA LEU A 55 8.64 6.22 -3.48
C LEU A 55 9.72 7.26 -3.82
N ILE A 56 10.87 7.16 -3.16
CA ILE A 56 12.01 8.06 -3.40
C ILE A 56 13.20 7.20 -3.83
N PRO A 57 13.62 7.26 -5.12
CA PRO A 57 13.08 8.09 -6.20
C PRO A 57 11.69 7.62 -6.71
N PRO A 58 10.87 8.51 -7.30
CA PRO A 58 9.56 8.14 -7.84
C PRO A 58 9.72 7.19 -9.02
N ILE A 59 9.01 6.07 -8.97
CA ILE A 59 9.10 5.00 -9.97
C ILE A 59 7.90 5.11 -10.90
N ARG A 60 8.04 5.02 -12.22
CA ARG A 60 6.85 4.95 -13.09
C ARG A 60 6.36 3.53 -13.17
N LYS A 61 5.06 3.35 -13.42
CA LYS A 61 4.46 2.02 -13.62
C LYS A 61 5.16 1.18 -14.70
N LYS A 62 5.71 1.82 -15.74
CA LYS A 62 6.49 1.16 -16.80
C LYS A 62 7.84 0.60 -16.35
N ASP A 63 8.39 1.14 -15.26
CA ASP A 63 9.68 0.76 -14.69
C ASP A 63 9.52 -0.33 -13.62
N LEU A 64 8.28 -0.73 -13.30
CA LEU A 64 8.04 -1.93 -12.50
C LEU A 64 8.40 -3.19 -13.29
N PRO A 65 9.01 -4.19 -12.65
CA PRO A 65 9.15 -5.50 -13.26
C PRO A 65 7.77 -6.09 -13.57
N GLU A 66 7.64 -6.82 -14.67
CA GLU A 66 6.42 -7.56 -15.02
C GLU A 66 6.13 -8.75 -14.07
N GLY A 67 6.89 -8.89 -12.98
CA GLY A 67 6.79 -9.96 -12.00
C GLY A 67 6.62 -9.46 -10.57
N GLU A 68 7.29 -10.10 -9.62
CA GLU A 68 7.20 -9.76 -8.20
C GLU A 68 7.83 -8.40 -7.91
N TRP A 69 7.10 -7.55 -7.19
CA TRP A 69 7.62 -6.29 -6.68
C TRP A 69 7.68 -6.31 -5.15
N TYR A 70 8.79 -5.81 -4.64
CA TYR A 70 9.05 -5.72 -3.20
C TYR A 70 9.29 -4.27 -2.82
N CYS A 71 8.60 -3.81 -1.77
CA CYS A 71 8.78 -2.46 -1.26
C CYS A 71 10.19 -2.25 -0.69
N PRO A 72 10.69 -0.99 -0.64
CA PRO A 72 12.05 -0.69 -0.18
C PRO A 72 12.32 -1.19 1.24
N ILE A 73 11.28 -1.30 2.07
CA ILE A 73 11.37 -1.86 3.43
C ILE A 73 11.69 -3.35 3.36
N CYS A 74 10.91 -4.15 2.62
CA CYS A 74 11.17 -5.58 2.47
C CYS A 74 12.51 -5.86 1.78
N VAL A 75 12.89 -5.04 0.79
CA VAL A 75 14.20 -5.15 0.13
C VAL A 75 15.32 -4.85 1.13
N ALA A 76 15.20 -3.81 1.96
CA ALA A 76 16.19 -3.49 2.99
C ALA A 76 16.29 -4.56 4.08
N GLU A 77 15.17 -5.12 4.53
CA GLU A 77 15.14 -6.21 5.51
C GLU A 77 15.80 -7.49 4.95
N LYS A 78 15.53 -7.82 3.68
CA LYS A 78 16.19 -8.93 2.99
C LYS A 78 17.69 -8.67 2.78
N ALA A 79 18.08 -7.44 2.42
CA ALA A 79 19.48 -7.06 2.20
C ALA A 79 20.34 -7.10 3.48
N GLY A 80 19.75 -6.84 4.65
CA GLY A 80 20.42 -6.98 5.94
C GLY A 80 20.70 -8.43 6.36
N SER A 81 20.13 -9.41 5.64
CA SER A 81 20.09 -10.82 6.00
C SER A 81 20.94 -11.71 5.06
N GLY A 82 22.13 -11.25 4.64
CA GLY A 82 23.26 -12.13 4.28
C GLY A 82 23.14 -13.22 3.20
N GLU A 83 22.05 -13.35 2.43
CA GLU A 83 21.93 -14.29 1.31
C GLU A 83 21.74 -13.48 0.02
N LYS A 84 22.57 -13.78 -0.99
CA LYS A 84 22.77 -12.99 -2.22
C LYS A 84 21.44 -12.54 -2.86
N ALA A 85 21.14 -11.24 -2.78
CA ALA A 85 20.15 -10.59 -3.64
C ALA A 85 20.79 -10.27 -4.99
N GLU A 86 20.30 -10.89 -6.06
CA GLU A 86 20.69 -10.52 -7.43
C GLU A 86 20.22 -9.08 -7.72
N PRO A 87 21.10 -8.16 -8.16
CA PRO A 87 20.78 -6.75 -8.30
C PRO A 87 20.00 -6.52 -9.60
N GLY A 88 18.68 -6.67 -9.53
CA GLY A 88 17.77 -6.43 -10.65
C GLY A 88 17.17 -5.02 -10.72
N ILE A 89 17.77 -4.02 -10.08
CA ILE A 89 17.29 -2.63 -10.15
C ILE A 89 18.43 -1.75 -10.66
N HIS A 90 18.70 -1.83 -11.97
CA HIS A 90 19.40 -0.73 -12.65
C HIS A 90 18.32 0.25 -13.13
N ILE A 91 18.26 1.43 -12.52
CA ILE A 91 17.47 2.54 -13.07
C ILE A 91 18.48 3.43 -13.81
N GLU A 92 18.63 3.22 -15.11
CA GLU A 92 19.40 4.17 -15.92
C GLU A 92 18.60 5.46 -16.09
N PRO A 93 19.21 6.65 -15.92
CA PRO A 93 18.51 7.92 -16.05
C PRO A 93 18.13 8.15 -17.52
N ILE A 94 16.84 7.99 -17.83
CA ILE A 94 16.27 8.32 -19.13
C ILE A 94 16.24 9.85 -19.27
N VAL A 95 17.34 10.42 -19.78
CA VAL A 95 17.36 11.78 -20.35
C VAL A 95 16.81 11.69 -21.78
N GLU A 96 15.51 11.90 -21.95
CA GLU A 96 14.94 12.08 -23.29
C GLU A 96 14.98 13.57 -23.68
N PRO A 97 15.56 13.94 -24.84
CA PRO A 97 15.61 15.31 -25.31
C PRO A 97 14.24 15.79 -25.79
N LEU A 98 13.89 17.02 -25.41
CA LEU A 98 12.72 17.75 -25.87
C LEU A 98 12.97 18.18 -27.34
N ASP A 99 12.19 17.64 -28.28
CA ASP A 99 12.00 18.23 -29.62
C ASP A 99 10.88 19.29 -29.59
#